data_AF-A0A7X9L0S1-F1
#
_entry.id   AF-A0A7X9L0S1-F1
#
_cell.length_a   1.000
_cell.length_b   1.000
_cell.length_c   1.000
_cell.angle_alpha   90.00
_cell.angle_beta   90.00
_cell.angle_gamma   90.00
#
_symmetry.space_group_name_H-M   'P 1'
#
loop_
_entity.id
_entity.type
_entity.pdbx_description
1 polymer ?
#
loop_
_entity_poly.entity_id
_entity_poly.type
_entity_poly.pdbx_seq_one_letter_code
_entity_poly.pdbx_strand_id
1 'polypeptide(L)'
;MNNFKNNIDKELYNIQWKGNNQVFDEIYGKKTKKSFKLKPVILIGIIVVVILGTALALNFNYSKEYNMVKDAKQAIMLKYNFSPEIMDSFSPKHISNKDGEKVEFENFVYENEKTGKYTVTFKDNKVYEVSWSNDHIDPKEYSGGNLDAPAWGFAQLEKMRKIKKDFREKYDTIDWSDSNNWTLEQKAEMDKDFTHETLAKINVLPDADDIQPDKAIEIAKQALIDKYGFKESFFDNLSPFIDFYSVSFDNGKNTHKEYDINFAQKIDDNSYDSKLYTAISSPDGKVKNCTWTVEAQDLHLPDGDLIKYESFVKEYFEKGAFEFRNATEKADIAQRLKAAGFEYLLQGVDYVSPKADIANEDVIKAANKALFDKFGGDESVLNFFNITKGFVNIKGQKQWQVSYIEKESYSIVNYYDMLGDYTVSLTEDTLEPIDVTWSLGLSPMQADENSWGMLDKYSLNILPYLKTTLNNVKSYLDKYEENTYPEQMSTEDAAAFSKLYLDAGFSKYDHSFVSYTLPDENDIPETEIRKKAQEVLIAEKQVTNNYFDTATCYVQCYYDYINGKGEKVWSVRYYGQDEMYNVYFLIFDARTGDLLELHHEDSTMGNG
;
A
#
# COMPACT_ATOMS: atom_id res chain seq x y z
N MET A 1 29.93 49.99 18.73
CA MET A 1 29.29 49.99 17.40
C MET A 1 27.78 50.28 17.51
N ASN A 2 27.36 51.40 18.13
CA ASN A 2 25.93 51.72 18.38
C ASN A 2 25.43 53.00 17.70
N ASN A 3 26.19 53.60 16.78
CA ASN A 3 25.84 54.90 16.16
C ASN A 3 25.43 54.83 14.69
N PHE A 4 25.45 53.66 14.05
CA PHE A 4 25.08 53.54 12.63
C PHE A 4 23.58 53.29 12.44
N LYS A 5 23.02 52.35 13.21
CA LYS A 5 21.59 52.00 13.17
C LYS A 5 20.69 53.19 13.55
N ASN A 6 21.01 53.89 14.64
CA ASN A 6 20.24 55.05 15.10
C ASN A 6 20.29 56.25 14.15
N ASN A 7 21.34 56.40 13.33
CA ASN A 7 21.41 57.47 12.33
C ASN A 7 20.60 57.12 11.08
N ILE A 8 20.56 55.85 10.68
CA ILE A 8 19.74 55.37 9.56
C ILE A 8 18.25 55.43 9.91
N ASP A 9 17.86 54.97 11.10
CA ASP A 9 16.45 54.98 11.52
C ASP A 9 15.90 56.42 11.66
N LYS A 10 16.76 57.39 12.01
CA LYS A 10 16.39 58.80 12.12
C LYS A 10 16.30 59.54 10.77
N GLU A 11 17.09 59.11 9.78
CA GLU A 11 17.02 59.60 8.39
C GLU A 11 15.80 59.01 7.65
N LEU A 12 15.47 57.74 7.88
CA LEU A 12 14.37 57.04 7.20
C LEU A 12 12.98 57.38 7.78
N TYR A 13 12.88 57.77 9.05
CA TYR A 13 11.59 58.09 9.70
C TYR A 13 10.91 59.36 9.14
N ASN A 14 11.67 60.26 8.50
CA ASN A 14 11.14 61.52 7.95
C ASN A 14 10.88 61.48 6.43
N ILE A 15 11.09 60.33 5.77
CA ILE A 15 10.80 60.19 4.34
C ILE A 15 9.32 59.84 4.18
N GLN A 16 8.48 60.88 4.05
CA GLN A 16 7.15 60.70 3.46
C GLN A 16 7.33 60.42 1.96
N TRP A 17 7.12 59.17 1.55
CA TRP A 17 7.06 58.79 0.15
C TRP A 17 5.85 59.45 -0.54
N LYS A 18 6.07 60.66 -1.07
CA LYS A 18 5.18 61.33 -2.02
C LYS A 18 5.94 61.52 -3.32
N GLY A 19 5.72 60.62 -4.28
CA GLY A 19 6.15 60.86 -5.66
C GLY A 19 6.78 59.68 -6.41
N ASN A 20 6.18 58.49 -6.40
CA ASN A 20 6.64 57.38 -7.26
C ASN A 20 6.48 57.63 -8.77
N ASN A 21 5.94 58.77 -9.21
CA ASN A 21 5.70 59.04 -10.62
C ASN A 21 6.74 59.94 -11.30
N GLN A 22 7.63 60.61 -10.57
CA GLN A 22 8.59 61.54 -11.20
C GLN A 22 9.83 60.84 -11.79
N VAL A 23 10.29 59.74 -11.19
CA VAL A 23 11.47 58.99 -11.66
C VAL A 23 11.16 58.20 -12.95
N PHE A 24 9.94 57.68 -13.09
CA PHE A 24 9.52 56.98 -14.31
C PHE A 24 9.24 57.93 -15.49
N ASP A 25 8.85 59.18 -15.23
CA ASP A 25 8.59 60.17 -16.28
C ASP A 25 9.88 60.73 -16.93
N GLU A 26 11.02 60.70 -16.23
CA GLU A 26 12.34 61.07 -16.79
C GLU A 26 12.98 59.93 -17.61
N ILE A 27 12.74 58.66 -17.24
CA ILE A 27 13.32 57.51 -17.95
C ILE A 27 12.58 57.20 -19.26
N TYR A 28 11.27 57.42 -19.33
CA TYR A 28 10.45 56.96 -20.46
C TYR A 28 10.14 58.00 -21.55
N GLY A 29 10.49 59.28 -21.35
CA GLY A 29 10.27 60.34 -22.34
C GLY A 29 8.77 60.63 -22.60
N LYS A 30 8.40 61.91 -22.63
CA LYS A 30 7.01 62.35 -22.87
C LYS A 30 6.44 61.78 -24.18
N LYS A 31 5.66 60.71 -24.08
CA LYS A 31 4.68 60.31 -25.10
C LYS A 31 3.27 60.59 -24.57
N THR A 32 2.55 61.40 -25.33
CA THR A 32 1.16 61.80 -25.11
C THR A 32 0.26 60.56 -24.93
N LYS A 33 -0.25 60.34 -23.71
CA LYS A 33 -1.22 59.27 -23.43
C LYS A 33 -2.58 59.60 -24.06
N LYS A 34 -2.89 58.98 -25.20
CA LYS A 34 -4.27 58.56 -25.47
C LYS A 34 -4.57 57.40 -24.55
N SER A 35 -5.51 57.56 -23.62
CA SER A 35 -5.92 56.50 -22.70
C SER A 35 -6.67 55.40 -23.47
N PHE A 36 -5.96 54.38 -23.95
CA PHE A 36 -6.57 53.11 -24.30
C PHE A 36 -6.98 52.42 -23.00
N LYS A 37 -8.27 52.44 -22.68
CA LYS A 37 -8.84 51.59 -21.62
C LYS A 37 -8.78 50.14 -22.13
N LEU A 38 -7.71 49.42 -21.82
CA LEU A 38 -7.69 47.96 -21.98
C LEU A 38 -8.77 47.38 -21.07
N LYS A 39 -9.82 46.80 -21.66
CA LYS A 39 -10.84 46.06 -20.92
C LYS A 39 -10.16 44.84 -20.26
N PRO A 40 -10.53 44.44 -19.02
CA PRO A 40 -9.96 43.28 -18.33
C PRO A 40 -9.99 41.98 -19.15
N VAL A 41 -10.93 41.86 -20.11
CA VAL A 41 -11.00 40.77 -21.10
C VAL A 41 -9.74 40.65 -21.97
N ILE A 42 -9.09 41.76 -22.31
CA ILE A 42 -7.87 41.75 -23.13
C ILE A 42 -6.65 41.35 -22.28
N LEU A 43 -6.64 41.69 -20.99
CA LEU A 43 -5.56 41.27 -20.08
C LEU A 43 -5.64 39.76 -19.80
N ILE A 44 -6.84 39.22 -19.60
CA ILE A 44 -7.09 37.77 -19.53
C ILE A 44 -6.73 37.10 -20.86
N GLY A 45 -7.08 37.69 -22.00
CA GLY A 45 -6.70 37.19 -23.32
C GLY A 45 -5.18 37.15 -23.55
N ILE A 46 -4.43 38.13 -23.04
CA ILE A 46 -2.96 38.15 -23.12
C ILE A 46 -2.35 37.11 -22.16
N ILE A 47 -2.89 36.93 -20.95
CA ILE A 47 -2.44 35.88 -20.03
C ILE A 47 -2.71 34.48 -20.62
N VAL A 48 -3.88 34.26 -21.23
CA VAL A 48 -4.22 33.03 -21.94
C VAL A 48 -3.32 32.80 -23.15
N VAL A 49 -2.99 33.85 -23.93
CA VAL A 49 -2.06 33.74 -25.07
C VAL A 49 -0.61 33.53 -24.63
N VAL A 50 -0.19 34.05 -23.47
CA VAL A 50 1.15 33.83 -22.90
C VAL A 50 1.27 32.42 -22.32
N ILE A 51 0.20 31.88 -21.70
CA ILE A 51 0.13 30.48 -21.24
C ILE A 51 0.06 29.50 -22.43
N LEU A 52 -0.63 29.88 -23.52
CA LEU A 52 -0.64 29.10 -24.78
C LEU A 52 0.67 29.21 -25.57
N GLY A 53 1.45 30.28 -25.36
CA GLY A 53 2.64 30.61 -26.15
C GLY A 53 3.95 30.00 -25.66
N THR A 54 4.06 29.60 -24.39
CA THR A 54 5.26 28.95 -23.85
C THR A 54 5.45 27.52 -24.37
N ALA A 55 4.35 26.82 -24.69
CA ALA A 55 4.40 25.47 -25.27
C ALA A 55 4.85 25.45 -26.75
N LEU A 56 4.75 26.56 -27.49
CA LEU A 56 5.20 26.62 -28.89
C LEU A 56 6.69 26.94 -29.05
N ALA A 57 7.35 27.43 -27.99
CA ALA A 57 8.77 27.77 -27.99
C ALA A 57 9.67 26.59 -27.56
N LEU A 58 9.09 25.58 -26.90
CA LEU A 58 9.71 24.32 -26.54
C LEU A 58 9.05 23.27 -27.44
N ASN A 59 9.74 22.71 -28.44
CA ASN A 59 9.18 21.72 -29.38
C ASN A 59 8.78 20.40 -28.69
N PHE A 60 7.83 20.42 -27.75
CA PHE A 60 7.26 19.21 -27.17
C PHE A 60 6.22 18.64 -28.13
N ASN A 61 6.47 17.43 -28.60
CA ASN A 61 5.45 16.62 -29.21
C ASN A 61 4.72 15.89 -28.08
N TYR A 62 3.42 16.11 -27.99
CA TYR A 62 2.53 15.42 -27.07
C TYR A 62 1.72 14.38 -27.83
N SER A 63 1.45 13.23 -27.23
CA SER A 63 0.60 12.22 -27.85
C SER A 63 -0.82 12.78 -28.09
N LYS A 64 -1.56 12.18 -29.05
CA LYS A 64 -2.97 12.54 -29.28
C LYS A 64 -3.78 12.39 -27.98
N GLU A 65 -3.56 11.30 -27.27
CA GLU A 65 -4.27 10.96 -26.03
C GLU A 65 -3.96 11.98 -24.92
N TYR A 66 -2.69 12.35 -24.75
CA TYR A 66 -2.30 13.36 -23.77
C TYR A 66 -2.96 14.71 -24.07
N ASN A 67 -2.94 15.16 -25.33
CA ASN A 67 -3.60 16.39 -25.73
C ASN A 67 -5.10 16.35 -25.44
N MET A 68 -5.76 15.22 -25.68
CA MET A 68 -7.18 15.05 -25.36
C MET A 68 -7.44 15.12 -23.85
N VAL A 69 -6.62 14.48 -23.02
CA VAL A 69 -6.74 14.59 -21.55
C VAL A 69 -6.52 16.04 -21.10
N LYS A 70 -5.54 16.74 -21.67
CA LYS A 70 -5.26 18.15 -21.38
C LYS A 70 -6.43 19.07 -21.76
N ASP A 71 -6.99 18.91 -22.95
CA ASP A 71 -8.18 19.64 -23.40
C ASP A 71 -9.39 19.34 -22.51
N ALA A 72 -9.56 18.09 -22.10
CA ALA A 72 -10.63 17.68 -21.21
C ALA A 72 -10.50 18.30 -19.81
N LYS A 73 -9.30 18.28 -19.20
CA LYS A 73 -9.00 18.97 -17.94
C LYS A 73 -9.33 20.46 -18.04
N GLN A 74 -8.90 21.13 -19.12
CA GLN A 74 -9.21 22.54 -19.35
C GLN A 74 -10.72 22.82 -19.46
N ALA A 75 -11.45 21.96 -20.16
CA ALA A 75 -12.89 22.11 -20.33
C ALA A 75 -13.66 21.95 -19.01
N ILE A 76 -13.24 21.00 -18.15
CA ILE A 76 -13.80 20.82 -16.79
C ILE A 76 -13.47 22.03 -15.92
N MET A 77 -12.20 22.46 -15.88
CA MET A 77 -11.79 23.64 -15.11
C MET A 77 -12.58 24.89 -15.49
N LEU A 78 -12.82 25.11 -16.79
CA LEU A 78 -13.62 26.23 -17.27
C LEU A 78 -15.11 26.10 -16.91
N LYS A 79 -15.72 24.91 -17.03
CA LYS A 79 -17.16 24.71 -16.77
C LYS A 79 -17.48 24.76 -15.27
N TYR A 80 -16.66 24.13 -14.43
CA TYR A 80 -16.94 23.95 -13.00
C TYR A 80 -16.07 24.81 -12.08
N ASN A 81 -15.28 25.72 -12.66
CA ASN A 81 -14.40 26.65 -11.93
C ASN A 81 -13.41 25.91 -11.01
N PHE A 82 -12.85 24.79 -11.49
CA PHE A 82 -11.82 24.06 -10.76
C PHE A 82 -10.47 24.76 -10.86
N SER A 83 -9.72 24.73 -9.77
CA SER A 83 -8.30 25.00 -9.76
C SER A 83 -7.54 23.84 -10.43
N PRO A 84 -6.36 24.09 -11.02
CA PRO A 84 -5.49 23.02 -11.52
C PRO A 84 -5.22 21.94 -10.48
N GLU A 85 -5.01 22.36 -9.22
CA GLU A 85 -4.76 21.48 -8.08
C GLU A 85 -5.94 20.55 -7.84
N ILE A 86 -7.18 21.06 -7.77
CA ILE A 86 -8.36 20.17 -7.64
C ILE A 86 -8.48 19.21 -8.81
N MET A 87 -8.22 19.67 -10.03
CA MET A 87 -8.33 18.82 -11.21
C MET A 87 -7.31 17.67 -11.20
N ASP A 88 -6.14 17.85 -10.59
CA ASP A 88 -5.14 16.79 -10.45
C ASP A 88 -5.56 15.70 -9.45
N SER A 89 -6.50 15.97 -8.54
CA SER A 89 -7.07 14.94 -7.65
C SER A 89 -7.96 13.90 -8.36
N PHE A 90 -8.25 14.09 -9.65
CA PHE A 90 -9.05 13.15 -10.44
C PHE A 90 -8.18 12.38 -11.42
N SER A 91 -8.31 11.06 -11.40
CA SER A 91 -7.64 10.16 -12.32
C SER A 91 -8.37 10.13 -13.67
N PRO A 92 -7.68 10.43 -14.79
CA PRO A 92 -8.27 10.35 -16.12
C PRO A 92 -8.35 8.90 -16.62
N LYS A 93 -9.39 8.60 -17.38
CA LYS A 93 -9.55 7.36 -18.16
C LYS A 93 -9.97 7.70 -19.57
N HIS A 94 -9.08 7.45 -20.53
CA HIS A 94 -9.40 7.59 -21.95
C HIS A 94 -10.19 6.37 -22.43
N ILE A 95 -11.30 6.60 -23.12
CA ILE A 95 -12.17 5.56 -23.65
C ILE A 95 -12.41 5.86 -25.13
N SER A 96 -11.84 5.02 -25.98
CA SER A 96 -12.07 5.02 -27.43
C SER A 96 -13.05 3.91 -27.81
N ASN A 97 -14.20 4.26 -28.37
CA ASN A 97 -15.17 3.28 -28.84
C ASN A 97 -15.81 3.70 -30.18
N LYS A 98 -16.73 2.87 -30.70
CA LYS A 98 -17.43 3.15 -31.97
C LYS A 98 -18.29 4.42 -31.94
N ASP A 99 -18.67 4.89 -30.74
CA ASP A 99 -19.55 6.04 -30.52
C ASP A 99 -18.76 7.35 -30.40
N GLY A 100 -17.43 7.29 -30.35
CA GLY A 100 -16.53 8.43 -30.31
C GLY A 100 -15.42 8.26 -29.27
N GLU A 101 -14.68 9.34 -29.06
CA GLU A 101 -13.64 9.41 -28.05
C GLU A 101 -14.20 10.15 -26.82
N LYS A 102 -13.95 9.64 -25.61
CA LYS A 102 -14.28 10.34 -24.38
C LYS A 102 -13.19 10.17 -23.33
N VAL A 103 -13.12 11.13 -22.41
CA VAL A 103 -12.27 11.08 -21.23
C VAL A 103 -13.17 11.18 -20.00
N GLU A 104 -13.04 10.23 -19.09
CA GLU A 104 -13.73 10.22 -17.80
C GLU A 104 -12.74 10.53 -16.68
N PHE A 105 -13.17 11.27 -15.66
CA PHE A 105 -12.37 11.64 -14.50
C PHE A 105 -13.11 11.22 -13.24
N GLU A 106 -12.45 10.39 -12.44
CA GLU A 106 -12.96 9.89 -11.16
C GLU A 106 -11.96 10.24 -10.06
N ASN A 107 -12.46 10.63 -8.89
CA ASN A 107 -11.63 10.83 -7.71
C ASN A 107 -11.80 9.57 -6.85
N PHE A 108 -10.71 8.92 -6.47
CA PHE A 108 -10.72 7.68 -5.67
C PHE A 108 -10.39 7.91 -4.19
N VAL A 109 -10.17 9.17 -3.81
CA VAL A 109 -9.60 9.58 -2.52
C VAL A 109 -10.67 10.16 -1.59
N TYR A 110 -11.72 10.74 -2.19
CA TYR A 110 -12.87 11.29 -1.50
C TYR A 110 -14.11 10.42 -1.71
N GLU A 111 -15.23 10.75 -1.06
CA GLU A 111 -16.50 10.04 -1.27
C GLU A 111 -16.96 10.06 -2.75
N ASN A 112 -16.71 8.98 -3.49
CA ASN A 112 -16.98 8.87 -4.93
C ASN A 112 -18.43 9.25 -5.31
N GLU A 113 -19.40 8.93 -4.46
CA GLU A 113 -20.82 9.29 -4.70
C GLU A 113 -21.02 10.81 -4.71
N LYS A 114 -20.38 11.54 -3.78
CA LYS A 114 -20.51 13.00 -3.65
C LYS A 114 -19.65 13.75 -4.66
N THR A 115 -18.41 13.32 -4.89
CA THR A 115 -17.52 13.95 -5.88
C THR A 115 -17.97 13.70 -7.31
N GLY A 116 -18.57 12.54 -7.56
CA GLY A 116 -19.13 12.16 -8.85
C GLY A 116 -18.07 11.99 -9.95
N LYS A 117 -18.55 11.73 -11.17
CA LYS A 117 -17.71 11.52 -12.34
C LYS A 117 -17.84 12.68 -13.33
N TYR A 118 -16.72 13.20 -13.79
CA TYR A 118 -16.69 14.20 -14.87
C TYR A 118 -16.40 13.50 -16.19
N THR A 119 -17.17 13.82 -17.23
CA THR A 119 -17.03 13.21 -18.56
C THR A 119 -16.89 14.30 -19.61
N VAL A 120 -15.90 14.15 -20.48
CA VAL A 120 -15.72 15.00 -21.66
C VAL A 120 -15.79 14.13 -22.90
N THR A 121 -16.70 14.44 -23.82
CA THR A 121 -16.81 13.75 -25.11
C THR A 121 -16.23 14.62 -26.22
N PHE A 122 -15.65 13.97 -27.21
CA PHE A 122 -15.00 14.62 -28.34
C PHE A 122 -15.70 14.32 -29.65
N LYS A 123 -15.82 15.33 -30.51
CA LYS A 123 -16.28 15.21 -31.89
C LYS A 123 -15.29 15.94 -32.80
N ASP A 124 -14.82 15.26 -33.84
CA ASP A 124 -13.81 15.78 -34.77
C ASP A 124 -12.54 16.31 -34.05
N ASN A 125 -12.05 15.56 -33.04
CA ASN A 125 -10.92 15.92 -32.16
C ASN A 125 -11.09 17.27 -31.43
N LYS A 126 -12.32 17.69 -31.15
CA LYS A 126 -12.64 18.87 -30.35
C LYS A 126 -13.61 18.52 -29.24
N VAL A 127 -13.50 19.19 -28.10
CA VAL A 127 -14.46 19.07 -27.00
C VAL A 127 -15.86 19.37 -27.52
N TYR A 128 -16.76 18.39 -27.37
CA TYR A 128 -18.15 18.47 -27.81
C TYR A 128 -19.09 18.71 -26.63
N GLU A 129 -18.93 17.94 -25.56
CA GLU A 129 -19.76 18.03 -24.36
C GLU A 129 -18.90 17.79 -23.11
N VAL A 130 -19.24 18.49 -22.04
CA VAL A 130 -18.67 18.32 -20.70
C VAL A 130 -19.84 18.12 -19.75
N SER A 131 -19.84 17.04 -18.98
CA SER A 131 -20.89 16.72 -18.02
C SER A 131 -20.32 16.23 -16.71
N TRP A 132 -21.11 16.36 -15.65
CA TRP A 132 -20.83 15.83 -14.33
C TRP A 132 -22.01 14.96 -13.91
N SER A 133 -21.76 13.81 -13.28
CA SER A 133 -22.84 12.91 -12.84
C SER A 133 -23.86 13.60 -11.92
N ASN A 134 -23.43 14.64 -11.20
CA ASN A 134 -24.26 15.39 -10.26
C ASN A 134 -24.78 16.73 -10.84
N ASP A 135 -24.68 16.95 -12.15
CA ASP A 135 -25.25 18.14 -12.85
C ASP A 135 -26.77 18.30 -12.63
N HIS A 136 -27.45 17.23 -12.19
CA HIS A 136 -28.88 17.23 -11.89
C HIS A 136 -29.24 17.82 -10.51
N ILE A 137 -28.26 18.05 -9.62
CA ILE A 137 -28.46 18.61 -8.27
C ILE A 137 -28.42 20.14 -8.35
N ASP A 138 -29.33 20.84 -7.67
CA ASP A 138 -29.36 22.31 -7.67
C ASP A 138 -28.07 22.86 -7.03
N PRO A 139 -27.30 23.73 -7.71
CA PRO A 139 -26.11 24.36 -7.15
C PRO A 139 -26.29 25.01 -5.78
N LYS A 140 -27.51 25.43 -5.40
CA LYS A 140 -27.79 25.95 -4.05
C LYS A 140 -27.60 24.91 -2.93
N GLU A 141 -27.70 23.63 -3.24
CA GLU A 141 -27.57 22.54 -2.27
C GLU A 141 -26.11 22.28 -1.88
N TYR A 142 -25.14 22.65 -2.74
CA TYR A 142 -23.71 22.45 -2.47
C TYR A 142 -22.85 23.72 -2.57
N SER A 143 -23.31 24.83 -3.15
CA SER A 143 -22.47 26.04 -3.31
C SER A 143 -21.93 26.66 -2.01
N GLY A 144 -22.49 26.31 -0.84
CA GLY A 144 -22.02 26.79 0.46
C GLY A 144 -20.76 26.12 1.01
N GLY A 145 -20.18 25.11 0.34
CA GLY A 145 -18.97 24.42 0.82
C GLY A 145 -19.21 23.54 2.06
N ASN A 146 -20.46 23.19 2.37
CA ASN A 146 -20.78 22.20 3.40
C ASN A 146 -20.39 20.80 2.89
N LEU A 147 -19.68 20.02 3.71
CA LEU A 147 -19.22 18.67 3.36
C LEU A 147 -20.35 17.62 3.51
N ASP A 148 -21.43 17.97 4.21
CA ASP A 148 -22.67 17.17 4.25
C ASP A 148 -23.57 17.35 3.01
N ALA A 149 -23.16 18.18 2.05
CA ALA A 149 -23.94 18.39 0.83
C ALA A 149 -24.06 17.07 0.02
N PRO A 150 -25.19 16.88 -0.70
CA PRO A 150 -25.40 15.66 -1.49
C PRO A 150 -24.45 15.52 -2.68
N ALA A 151 -23.74 16.59 -3.05
CA ALA A 151 -22.68 16.59 -4.04
C ALA A 151 -21.56 17.56 -3.66
N TRP A 152 -20.35 17.27 -4.10
CA TRP A 152 -19.15 18.05 -3.83
C TRP A 152 -18.66 18.75 -5.10
N GLY A 153 -18.97 20.05 -5.18
CA GLY A 153 -18.40 20.93 -6.19
C GLY A 153 -17.07 21.54 -5.71
N PHE A 154 -16.61 22.57 -6.44
CA PHE A 154 -15.34 23.25 -6.15
C PHE A 154 -15.18 23.68 -4.67
N ALA A 155 -16.23 24.26 -4.07
CA ALA A 155 -16.16 24.77 -2.70
C ALA A 155 -15.90 23.68 -1.66
N GLN A 156 -16.48 22.49 -1.83
CA GLN A 156 -16.21 21.33 -0.98
C GLN A 156 -14.81 20.80 -1.18
N LEU A 157 -14.39 20.63 -2.44
CA LEU A 157 -13.09 20.07 -2.79
C LEU A 157 -11.95 20.97 -2.28
N GLU A 158 -12.05 22.30 -2.42
CA GLU A 158 -11.06 23.23 -1.83
C GLU A 158 -11.05 23.17 -0.31
N LYS A 159 -12.23 23.05 0.34
CA LYS A 159 -12.31 22.94 1.79
C LYS A 159 -11.63 21.67 2.29
N MET A 160 -11.88 20.54 1.63
CA MET A 160 -11.27 19.25 1.99
C MET A 160 -9.75 19.28 1.77
N ARG A 161 -9.30 19.80 0.63
CA ARG A 161 -7.87 19.98 0.35
C ARG A 161 -7.19 20.83 1.42
N LYS A 162 -7.85 21.91 1.87
CA LYS A 162 -7.34 22.75 2.97
C LYS A 162 -7.25 21.98 4.29
N ILE A 163 -8.29 21.21 4.65
CA ILE A 163 -8.28 20.38 5.86
C ILE A 163 -7.09 19.40 5.83
N LYS A 164 -6.89 18.69 4.71
CA LYS A 164 -5.75 17.79 4.54
C LYS A 164 -4.40 18.49 4.67
N LYS A 165 -4.26 19.68 4.05
CA LYS A 165 -3.04 20.49 4.15
C LYS A 165 -2.75 20.89 5.59
N ASP A 166 -3.74 21.47 6.27
CA ASP A 166 -3.61 21.94 7.65
C ASP A 166 -3.28 20.76 8.60
N PHE A 167 -3.84 19.57 8.35
CA PHE A 167 -3.47 18.37 9.08
C PHE A 167 -2.05 17.90 8.79
N ARG A 168 -1.61 17.87 7.53
CA ARG A 168 -0.24 17.44 7.18
C ARG A 168 0.81 18.32 7.86
N GLU A 169 0.60 19.64 7.82
CA GLU A 169 1.45 20.60 8.52
C GLU A 169 1.51 20.32 10.03
N LYS A 170 0.40 19.89 10.64
CA LYS A 170 0.36 19.46 12.05
C LYS A 170 1.04 18.09 12.24
N TYR A 171 0.78 17.12 11.36
CA TYR A 171 1.27 15.74 11.37
C TYR A 171 2.80 15.70 11.51
N ASP A 172 3.50 16.52 10.72
CA ASP A 172 4.96 16.55 10.70
C ASP A 172 5.59 17.19 11.96
N THR A 173 4.79 17.93 12.74
CA THR A 173 5.24 18.55 14.01
C THR A 173 5.01 17.67 15.23
N ILE A 174 4.29 16.56 15.07
CA ILE A 174 3.91 15.67 16.15
C ILE A 174 5.02 14.65 16.41
N ASP A 175 5.37 14.50 17.69
CA ASP A 175 6.20 13.39 18.14
C ASP A 175 5.36 12.11 18.22
N TRP A 176 5.33 11.36 17.12
CA TRP A 176 4.60 10.10 17.02
C TRP A 176 5.17 9.01 17.93
N SER A 177 6.40 9.15 18.43
CA SER A 177 7.02 8.15 19.31
C SER A 177 6.29 8.02 20.66
N ASP A 178 5.58 9.08 21.08
CA ASP A 178 4.79 9.12 22.31
C ASP A 178 3.28 8.89 22.08
N SER A 179 2.86 8.63 20.83
CA SER A 179 1.43 8.49 20.47
C SER A 179 0.69 7.41 21.26
N ASN A 180 1.40 6.35 21.67
CA ASN A 180 0.84 5.31 22.53
C ASN A 180 0.41 5.83 23.91
N ASN A 181 1.05 6.88 24.45
CA ASN A 181 0.71 7.43 25.77
C ASN A 181 -0.36 8.53 25.71
N TRP A 182 -0.90 8.82 24.53
CA TRP A 182 -1.93 9.86 24.40
C TRP A 182 -3.23 9.46 25.08
N THR A 183 -3.84 10.45 25.71
CA THR A 183 -5.20 10.39 26.23
C THR A 183 -6.22 10.30 25.10
N LEU A 184 -7.43 9.81 25.39
CA LEU A 184 -8.53 9.79 24.41
C LEU A 184 -8.86 11.20 23.91
N GLU A 185 -8.73 12.22 24.76
CA GLU A 185 -8.92 13.63 24.39
C GLU A 185 -7.91 14.10 23.35
N GLN A 186 -6.64 13.75 23.52
CA GLN A 186 -5.59 14.10 22.56
C GLN A 186 -5.81 13.41 21.21
N LYS A 187 -6.20 12.13 21.23
CA LYS A 187 -6.53 11.37 20.01
C LYS A 187 -7.76 11.91 19.31
N ALA A 188 -8.85 12.19 20.03
CA ALA A 188 -10.06 12.75 19.46
C ALA A 188 -9.84 14.16 18.88
N GLU A 189 -9.04 15.01 19.52
CA GLU A 189 -8.69 16.33 18.96
C GLU A 189 -7.75 16.22 17.76
N MET A 190 -7.01 15.12 17.60
CA MET A 190 -6.24 14.86 16.38
C MET A 190 -7.17 14.61 15.18
N ASP A 191 -8.20 13.78 15.38
CA ASP A 191 -9.05 13.27 14.30
C ASP A 191 -10.28 14.14 14.02
N LYS A 192 -10.53 15.16 14.85
CA LYS A 192 -11.73 16.02 14.79
C LYS A 192 -12.01 16.62 13.41
N ASP A 193 -10.96 16.91 12.65
CA ASP A 193 -11.07 17.52 11.33
C ASP A 193 -11.31 16.49 10.20
N PHE A 194 -11.21 15.17 10.47
CA PHE A 194 -11.31 14.06 9.50
C PHE A 194 -12.69 13.44 9.35
N THR A 195 -13.71 14.02 9.98
CA THR A 195 -15.08 13.48 10.04
C THR A 195 -15.78 13.28 8.69
N HIS A 196 -15.25 13.85 7.61
CA HIS A 196 -15.80 13.75 6.25
C HIS A 196 -14.85 13.06 5.26
N GLU A 197 -13.74 12.52 5.73
CA GLU A 197 -12.97 11.57 4.91
C GLU A 197 -13.62 10.19 4.99
N THR A 198 -13.37 9.36 3.98
CA THR A 198 -13.74 7.93 4.01
C THR A 198 -12.81 7.15 4.95
N LEU A 199 -12.50 7.69 6.13
CA LEU A 199 -11.81 6.95 7.16
C LEU A 199 -12.78 5.97 7.81
N ALA A 200 -12.39 4.71 7.86
CA ALA A 200 -13.20 3.67 8.49
C ALA A 200 -13.38 3.91 10.01
N LYS A 201 -12.42 4.57 10.66
CA LYS A 201 -12.36 4.80 12.11
C LYS A 201 -11.87 6.22 12.42
N ILE A 202 -12.53 6.89 13.36
CA ILE A 202 -12.19 8.25 13.82
C ILE A 202 -12.23 8.27 15.34
N ASN A 203 -11.17 8.73 16.00
CA ASN A 203 -11.15 8.85 17.45
C ASN A 203 -12.19 9.88 17.92
N VAL A 204 -13.00 9.50 18.90
CA VAL A 204 -13.99 10.35 19.55
C VAL A 204 -13.92 10.16 21.06
N LEU A 205 -14.66 10.97 21.81
CA LEU A 205 -14.81 10.79 23.26
C LEU A 205 -16.07 9.97 23.59
N PRO A 206 -16.03 9.13 24.64
CA PRO A 206 -17.22 8.46 25.16
C PRO A 206 -18.18 9.48 25.77
N ASP A 207 -19.46 9.36 25.44
CA ASP A 207 -20.52 10.14 26.05
C ASP A 207 -21.00 9.48 27.36
N ALA A 208 -21.96 10.10 28.04
CA ALA A 208 -22.51 9.58 29.31
C ALA A 208 -23.21 8.22 29.17
N ASP A 209 -23.76 7.94 27.97
CA ASP A 209 -24.44 6.68 27.68
C ASP A 209 -23.45 5.57 27.28
N ASP A 210 -22.21 5.92 26.95
CA ASP A 210 -21.17 4.99 26.54
C ASP A 210 -20.55 4.25 27.75
N ILE A 211 -20.00 3.06 27.49
CA ILE A 211 -19.18 2.36 28.49
C ILE A 211 -17.97 3.24 28.79
N GLN A 212 -17.63 3.37 30.08
CA GLN A 212 -16.48 4.18 30.48
C GLN A 212 -15.16 3.39 30.31
N PRO A 213 -14.03 4.07 30.03
CA PRO A 213 -12.74 3.42 29.72
C PRO A 213 -12.32 2.30 30.66
N ASP A 214 -12.35 2.52 31.97
CA ASP A 214 -11.98 1.51 32.98
C ASP A 214 -12.85 0.26 32.88
N LYS A 215 -14.15 0.45 32.61
CA LYS A 215 -15.07 -0.67 32.46
C LYS A 215 -14.85 -1.43 31.17
N ALA A 216 -14.48 -0.74 30.09
CA ALA A 216 -14.10 -1.39 28.83
C ALA A 216 -12.83 -2.26 29.02
N ILE A 217 -11.84 -1.77 29.77
CA ILE A 217 -10.62 -2.53 30.12
C ILE A 217 -10.97 -3.80 30.93
N GLU A 218 -11.86 -3.70 31.92
CA GLU A 218 -12.31 -4.88 32.67
C GLU A 218 -12.98 -5.93 31.77
N ILE A 219 -13.87 -5.49 30.88
CA ILE A 219 -14.56 -6.37 29.92
C ILE A 219 -13.53 -7.03 29.00
N ALA A 220 -12.54 -6.30 28.50
CA ALA A 220 -11.49 -6.84 27.65
C ALA A 220 -10.64 -7.91 28.36
N LYS A 221 -10.19 -7.63 29.58
CA LYS A 221 -9.43 -8.61 30.39
C LYS A 221 -10.22 -9.89 30.60
N GLN A 222 -11.49 -9.77 30.99
CA GLN A 222 -12.34 -10.94 31.22
C GLN A 222 -12.55 -11.74 29.94
N ALA A 223 -12.77 -11.07 28.80
CA ALA A 223 -12.92 -11.74 27.50
C ALA A 223 -11.68 -12.53 27.09
N LEU A 224 -10.49 -11.99 27.34
CA LEU A 224 -9.21 -12.65 27.08
C LEU A 224 -8.99 -13.85 28.02
N ILE A 225 -9.33 -13.72 29.30
CA ILE A 225 -9.32 -14.83 30.27
C ILE A 225 -10.26 -15.95 29.83
N ASP A 226 -11.50 -15.61 29.46
CA ASP A 226 -12.51 -16.59 29.10
C ASP A 226 -12.17 -17.30 27.79
N LYS A 227 -11.63 -16.58 26.79
CA LYS A 227 -11.26 -17.14 25.49
C LYS A 227 -9.99 -17.99 25.56
N TYR A 228 -8.94 -17.49 26.20
CA TYR A 228 -7.59 -18.07 26.14
C TYR A 228 -7.16 -18.79 27.42
N GLY A 229 -7.96 -18.77 28.49
CA GLY A 229 -7.65 -19.44 29.75
C GLY A 229 -6.52 -18.80 30.55
N PHE A 230 -6.22 -17.51 30.30
CA PHE A 230 -5.20 -16.79 31.05
C PHE A 230 -5.58 -16.66 32.53
N LYS A 231 -4.56 -16.61 33.40
CA LYS A 231 -4.76 -16.21 34.80
C LYS A 231 -4.79 -14.69 34.89
N GLU A 232 -5.52 -14.15 35.86
CA GLU A 232 -5.59 -12.70 36.08
C GLU A 232 -4.19 -12.06 36.26
N SER A 233 -3.29 -12.77 36.95
CA SER A 233 -1.90 -12.33 37.15
C SER A 233 -1.07 -12.22 35.86
N PHE A 234 -1.56 -12.74 34.73
CA PHE A 234 -0.92 -12.55 33.43
C PHE A 234 -0.91 -11.06 33.03
N PHE A 235 -1.96 -10.32 33.41
CA PHE A 235 -2.13 -8.92 33.04
C PHE A 235 -1.35 -7.95 33.94
N ASP A 236 -0.75 -8.42 35.04
CA ASP A 236 -0.01 -7.58 35.99
C ASP A 236 1.22 -6.91 35.34
N ASN A 237 1.75 -7.49 34.27
CA ASN A 237 2.91 -6.98 33.54
C ASN A 237 2.54 -6.31 32.20
N LEU A 238 1.24 -6.14 31.92
CA LEU A 238 0.74 -5.57 30.68
C LEU A 238 0.08 -4.21 30.92
N SER A 239 0.39 -3.26 30.06
CA SER A 239 -0.25 -1.94 30.06
C SER A 239 -1.37 -1.91 29.01
N PRO A 240 -2.59 -1.46 29.36
CA PRO A 240 -3.65 -1.25 28.39
C PRO A 240 -3.45 0.06 27.63
N PHE A 241 -3.50 -0.02 26.31
CA PHE A 241 -3.58 1.10 25.39
C PHE A 241 -4.98 1.12 24.81
N ILE A 242 -5.66 2.26 24.90
CA ILE A 242 -7.08 2.38 24.57
C ILE A 242 -7.29 3.44 23.50
N ASP A 243 -8.15 3.09 22.55
CA ASP A 243 -8.72 3.96 21.54
C ASP A 243 -10.24 3.85 21.61
N PHE A 244 -10.94 4.95 21.32
CA PHE A 244 -12.39 4.96 21.26
C PHE A 244 -12.83 5.58 19.95
N TYR A 245 -13.42 4.75 19.09
CA TYR A 245 -13.71 5.11 17.72
C TYR A 245 -15.21 5.29 17.49
N SER A 246 -15.53 6.28 16.66
CA SER A 246 -16.72 6.23 15.82
C SER A 246 -16.33 5.51 14.53
N VAL A 247 -16.95 4.37 14.28
CA VAL A 247 -16.67 3.52 13.11
C VAL A 247 -17.81 3.66 12.13
N SER A 248 -17.47 3.92 10.87
CA SER A 248 -18.42 4.19 9.80
C SER A 248 -18.36 3.08 8.75
N PHE A 249 -19.53 2.55 8.38
CA PHE A 249 -19.71 1.62 7.27
C PHE A 249 -20.66 2.21 6.24
N ASP A 250 -20.58 1.72 4.99
CA ASP A 250 -21.44 2.14 3.88
C ASP A 250 -21.43 3.66 3.63
N ASN A 251 -20.24 4.27 3.59
CA ASN A 251 -20.04 5.72 3.42
C ASN A 251 -20.79 6.56 4.48
N GLY A 252 -20.64 6.23 5.77
CA GLY A 252 -21.21 7.04 6.86
C GLY A 252 -22.68 6.80 7.17
N LYS A 253 -23.36 5.90 6.45
CA LYS A 253 -24.79 5.62 6.66
C LYS A 253 -25.04 4.82 7.94
N ASN A 254 -24.08 3.98 8.34
CA ASN A 254 -24.15 3.17 9.54
C ASN A 254 -22.93 3.47 10.42
N THR A 255 -23.17 4.07 11.59
CA THR A 255 -22.11 4.37 12.56
C THR A 255 -22.35 3.63 13.86
N HIS A 256 -21.29 3.03 14.42
CA HIS A 256 -21.29 2.54 15.80
C HIS A 256 -20.08 3.07 16.54
N LYS A 257 -20.14 3.06 17.87
CA LYS A 257 -18.97 3.37 18.71
C LYS A 257 -18.35 2.09 19.25
N GLU A 258 -17.02 2.04 19.31
CA GLU A 258 -16.31 0.90 19.90
C GLU A 258 -14.99 1.31 20.53
N TYR A 259 -14.58 0.52 21.53
CA TYR A 259 -13.25 0.56 22.09
C TYR A 259 -12.36 -0.46 21.41
N ASP A 260 -11.16 -0.03 21.03
CA ASP A 260 -10.06 -0.90 20.68
C ASP A 260 -9.04 -0.86 21.83
N ILE A 261 -8.76 -2.02 22.42
CA ILE A 261 -7.89 -2.15 23.60
C ILE A 261 -6.76 -3.11 23.30
N ASN A 262 -5.54 -2.60 23.35
CA ASN A 262 -4.32 -3.37 23.21
C ASN A 262 -3.66 -3.55 24.58
N PHE A 263 -3.33 -4.78 24.98
CA PHE A 263 -2.49 -5.04 26.14
C PHE A 263 -1.07 -5.36 25.67
N ALA A 264 -0.14 -4.48 26.04
CA ALA A 264 1.24 -4.59 25.59
C ALA A 264 2.23 -4.66 26.76
N GLN A 265 3.32 -5.38 26.55
CA GLN A 265 4.43 -5.46 27.47
C GLN A 265 5.46 -4.39 27.09
N LYS A 266 5.96 -3.62 28.06
CA LYS A 266 7.06 -2.68 27.81
C LYS A 266 8.34 -3.47 27.52
N ILE A 267 8.97 -3.23 26.36
CA ILE A 267 10.25 -3.83 25.99
C ILE A 267 11.41 -2.93 26.45
N ASP A 268 11.34 -1.64 26.11
CA ASP A 268 12.27 -0.60 26.55
C ASP A 268 11.54 0.74 26.73
N ASP A 269 12.28 1.84 26.95
CA ASP A 269 11.67 3.13 27.24
C ASP A 269 10.77 3.69 26.14
N ASN A 270 10.94 3.25 24.89
CA ASN A 270 10.23 3.78 23.73
C ASN A 270 9.45 2.70 22.95
N SER A 271 9.41 1.45 23.41
CA SER A 271 8.76 0.36 22.66
C SER A 271 7.94 -0.57 23.53
N TYR A 272 6.81 -0.99 22.96
CA TYR A 272 5.86 -1.92 23.55
C TYR A 272 5.59 -3.07 22.58
N ASP A 273 5.50 -4.28 23.12
CA ASP A 273 5.12 -5.49 22.39
C ASP A 273 3.63 -5.76 22.62
N SER A 274 2.78 -5.39 21.67
CA SER A 274 1.33 -5.65 21.78
C SER A 274 1.08 -7.15 21.65
N LYS A 275 0.60 -7.77 22.72
CA LYS A 275 0.33 -9.21 22.76
C LYS A 275 -1.13 -9.51 22.54
N LEU A 276 -2.03 -8.70 23.08
CA LEU A 276 -3.46 -9.00 23.10
C LEU A 276 -4.27 -7.81 22.60
N TYR A 277 -5.28 -8.07 21.80
CA TYR A 277 -6.18 -7.05 21.26
C TYR A 277 -7.63 -7.43 21.55
N THR A 278 -8.47 -6.46 21.85
CA THR A 278 -9.93 -6.64 21.99
C THR A 278 -10.66 -5.44 21.41
N ALA A 279 -11.73 -5.69 20.65
CA ALA A 279 -12.68 -4.67 20.20
C ALA A 279 -14.03 -4.85 20.92
N ILE A 280 -14.58 -3.79 21.51
CA ILE A 280 -15.80 -3.83 22.33
C ILE A 280 -16.78 -2.76 21.84
N SER A 281 -18.02 -3.12 21.48
CA SER A 281 -19.03 -2.11 21.18
C SER A 281 -19.47 -1.34 22.42
N SER A 282 -19.71 -0.05 22.21
CA SER A 282 -20.39 0.82 23.15
C SER A 282 -21.79 1.18 22.60
N PRO A 283 -22.83 1.23 23.44
CA PRO A 283 -22.82 1.09 24.90
C PRO A 283 -23.06 -0.34 25.42
N ASP A 284 -23.26 -1.33 24.55
CA ASP A 284 -23.73 -2.66 24.94
C ASP A 284 -22.67 -3.56 25.59
N GLY A 285 -21.38 -3.25 25.45
CA GLY A 285 -20.27 -3.99 26.05
C GLY A 285 -20.00 -5.32 25.38
N LYS A 286 -20.55 -5.53 24.19
CA LYS A 286 -20.35 -6.76 23.45
C LYS A 286 -18.94 -6.80 22.86
N VAL A 287 -18.21 -7.86 23.17
CA VAL A 287 -16.91 -8.15 22.57
C VAL A 287 -17.12 -8.55 21.12
N LYS A 288 -16.59 -7.76 20.20
CA LYS A 288 -16.64 -8.02 18.75
C LYS A 288 -15.43 -8.80 18.27
N ASN A 289 -14.26 -8.47 18.81
CA ASN A 289 -13.01 -9.13 18.47
C ASN A 289 -12.18 -9.33 19.74
N CYS A 290 -11.40 -10.41 19.78
CA CYS A 290 -10.56 -10.78 20.90
C CYS A 290 -9.45 -11.68 20.35
N THR A 291 -8.22 -11.18 20.31
CA THR A 291 -7.12 -11.80 19.57
C THR A 291 -5.85 -11.84 20.40
N TRP A 292 -5.11 -12.94 20.28
CA TRP A 292 -3.75 -13.07 20.78
C TRP A 292 -2.76 -13.05 19.62
N THR A 293 -1.98 -11.96 19.52
CA THR A 293 -1.01 -11.73 18.45
C THR A 293 0.35 -12.25 18.89
N VAL A 294 0.55 -13.56 18.77
CA VAL A 294 1.84 -14.23 18.92
C VAL A 294 2.05 -15.22 17.78
N GLU A 295 3.32 -15.55 17.55
CA GLU A 295 3.75 -16.57 16.61
C GLU A 295 3.16 -17.94 16.96
N ALA A 296 2.87 -18.75 15.94
CA ALA A 296 2.24 -20.06 16.09
C ALA A 296 3.00 -21.00 17.05
N GLN A 297 4.33 -20.92 17.04
CA GLN A 297 5.21 -21.70 17.92
C GLN A 297 5.06 -21.37 19.41
N ASP A 298 4.62 -20.14 19.74
CA ASP A 298 4.46 -19.63 21.09
C ASP A 298 3.00 -19.78 21.59
N LEU A 299 2.07 -20.16 20.73
CA LEU A 299 0.69 -20.45 21.12
C LEU A 299 0.61 -21.78 21.85
N HIS A 300 0.03 -21.77 23.04
CA HIS A 300 -0.23 -22.98 23.83
C HIS A 300 -1.70 -23.04 24.23
N LEU A 301 -2.31 -24.22 24.10
CA LEU A 301 -3.64 -24.46 24.65
C LEU A 301 -3.57 -24.46 26.18
N PRO A 302 -4.63 -24.02 26.88
CA PRO A 302 -4.67 -24.03 28.33
C PRO A 302 -4.52 -25.44 28.86
N ASP A 303 -3.91 -25.65 30.02
CA ASP A 303 -3.81 -26.99 30.62
C ASP A 303 -5.20 -27.59 30.94
N GLY A 304 -5.30 -28.92 30.87
CA GLY A 304 -6.50 -29.65 31.28
C GLY A 304 -7.59 -29.72 30.20
N ASP A 305 -8.85 -29.66 30.65
CA ASP A 305 -10.05 -29.83 29.83
C ASP A 305 -10.25 -28.67 28.86
N LEU A 306 -10.48 -29.02 27.58
CA LEU A 306 -10.62 -28.07 26.48
C LEU A 306 -12.07 -27.70 26.15
N ILE A 307 -13.09 -28.35 26.75
CA ILE A 307 -14.51 -28.21 26.37
C ILE A 307 -14.98 -26.75 26.25
N LYS A 308 -14.48 -25.85 27.12
CA LYS A 308 -14.89 -24.44 27.13
C LYS A 308 -14.13 -23.54 26.15
N TYR A 309 -13.08 -24.05 25.50
CA TYR A 309 -12.15 -23.28 24.70
C TYR A 309 -12.26 -23.55 23.20
N GLU A 310 -13.44 -24.00 22.71
CA GLU A 310 -13.64 -24.37 21.30
C GLU A 310 -13.11 -23.31 20.32
N SER A 311 -13.42 -22.03 20.56
CA SER A 311 -12.96 -20.94 19.69
C SER A 311 -11.44 -20.80 19.66
N PHE A 312 -10.77 -20.93 20.81
CA PHE A 312 -9.31 -20.84 20.86
C PHE A 312 -8.65 -22.09 20.28
N VAL A 313 -9.24 -23.26 20.52
CA VAL A 313 -8.80 -24.52 19.91
C VAL A 313 -8.84 -24.42 18.37
N LYS A 314 -9.89 -23.84 17.77
CA LYS A 314 -9.93 -23.59 16.33
C LYS A 314 -8.82 -22.64 15.87
N GLU A 315 -8.69 -21.50 16.53
CA GLU A 315 -7.63 -20.51 16.23
C GLU A 315 -6.22 -21.13 16.33
N TYR A 316 -5.99 -21.99 17.30
CA TYR A 316 -4.72 -22.71 17.49
C TYR A 316 -4.36 -23.60 16.28
N PHE A 317 -5.34 -24.27 15.68
CA PHE A 317 -5.12 -25.07 14.46
C PHE A 317 -5.03 -24.20 13.21
N GLU A 318 -5.88 -23.16 13.09
CA GLU A 318 -5.86 -22.21 11.97
C GLU A 318 -4.50 -21.50 11.86
N LYS A 319 -3.88 -21.17 12.99
CA LYS A 319 -2.52 -20.59 13.04
C LYS A 319 -1.41 -21.64 12.86
N GLY A 320 -1.71 -22.92 12.74
CA GLY A 320 -0.71 -23.98 12.61
C GLY A 320 0.09 -24.27 13.88
N ALA A 321 -0.36 -23.80 15.06
CA ALA A 321 0.39 -23.96 16.31
C ALA A 321 0.57 -25.42 16.74
N PHE A 322 -0.36 -26.29 16.35
CA PHE A 322 -0.27 -27.73 16.56
C PHE A 322 0.97 -28.32 15.87
N GLU A 323 1.37 -27.77 14.72
CA GLU A 323 2.43 -28.32 13.90
C GLU A 323 3.84 -28.16 14.49
N PHE A 324 4.02 -27.14 15.34
CA PHE A 324 5.26 -26.90 16.08
C PHE A 324 5.46 -27.82 17.27
N ARG A 325 4.45 -28.63 17.62
CA ARG A 325 4.51 -29.54 18.76
C ARG A 325 5.28 -30.80 18.41
N ASN A 326 6.04 -31.33 19.37
CA ASN A 326 6.71 -32.60 19.20
C ASN A 326 5.70 -33.76 19.21
N ALA A 327 6.12 -34.96 18.79
CA ALA A 327 5.20 -36.10 18.65
C ALA A 327 4.49 -36.50 19.96
N THR A 328 5.15 -36.36 21.11
CA THR A 328 4.56 -36.63 22.43
C THR A 328 3.51 -35.59 22.78
N GLU A 329 3.79 -34.31 22.56
CA GLU A 329 2.85 -33.21 22.77
C GLU A 329 1.64 -33.31 21.82
N LYS A 330 1.86 -33.64 20.55
CA LYS A 330 0.79 -33.86 19.57
C LYS A 330 -0.16 -34.98 20.04
N ALA A 331 0.39 -36.07 20.59
CA ALA A 331 -0.41 -37.16 21.14
C ALA A 331 -1.23 -36.75 22.38
N ASP A 332 -0.63 -36.00 23.32
CA ASP A 332 -1.35 -35.46 24.49
C ASP A 332 -2.48 -34.52 24.07
N ILE A 333 -2.19 -33.56 23.19
CA ILE A 333 -3.18 -32.62 22.67
C ILE A 333 -4.29 -33.37 21.93
N ALA A 334 -3.96 -34.35 21.08
CA ALA A 334 -4.95 -35.15 20.37
C ALA A 334 -5.88 -35.91 21.33
N GLN A 335 -5.35 -36.48 22.42
CA GLN A 335 -6.16 -37.13 23.44
C GLN A 335 -7.10 -36.15 24.14
N ARG A 336 -6.62 -34.95 24.46
CA ARG A 336 -7.41 -33.91 25.12
C ARG A 336 -8.49 -33.34 24.20
N LEU A 337 -8.21 -33.17 22.91
CA LEU A 337 -9.19 -32.78 21.90
C LEU A 337 -10.29 -33.84 21.77
N LYS A 338 -9.91 -35.12 21.74
CA LYS A 338 -10.87 -36.23 21.71
C LYS A 338 -11.76 -36.25 22.95
N ALA A 339 -11.18 -36.05 24.13
CA ALA A 339 -11.95 -35.96 25.38
C ALA A 339 -12.92 -34.77 25.39
N ALA A 340 -12.55 -33.66 24.73
CA ALA A 340 -13.37 -32.46 24.60
C ALA A 340 -14.37 -32.49 23.42
N GLY A 341 -14.34 -33.53 22.57
CA GLY A 341 -15.20 -33.63 21.39
C GLY A 341 -14.74 -32.84 20.15
N PHE A 342 -13.47 -32.43 20.11
CA PHE A 342 -12.86 -31.66 19.00
C PHE A 342 -11.97 -32.52 18.09
N GLU A 343 -12.14 -33.84 18.08
CA GLU A 343 -11.32 -34.75 17.26
C GLU A 343 -11.42 -34.50 15.75
N TYR A 344 -12.46 -33.81 15.28
CA TYR A 344 -12.61 -33.43 13.88
C TYR A 344 -11.49 -32.51 13.38
N LEU A 345 -10.85 -31.75 14.28
CA LEU A 345 -9.72 -30.86 13.94
C LEU A 345 -8.44 -31.64 13.60
N LEU A 346 -8.35 -32.91 14.03
CA LEU A 346 -7.24 -33.81 13.68
C LEU A 346 -7.41 -34.42 12.28
N GLN A 347 -8.49 -34.08 11.57
CA GLN A 347 -8.76 -34.56 10.21
C GLN A 347 -8.73 -36.10 10.06
N GLY A 348 -9.13 -36.80 11.13
CA GLY A 348 -9.15 -38.27 11.16
C GLY A 348 -7.79 -38.93 11.42
N VAL A 349 -6.74 -38.16 11.72
CA VAL A 349 -5.41 -38.67 12.08
C VAL A 349 -5.38 -39.06 13.56
N ASP A 350 -5.00 -40.31 13.84
CA ASP A 350 -4.86 -40.84 15.21
C ASP A 350 -3.42 -40.65 15.69
N TYR A 351 -3.14 -39.53 16.36
CA TYR A 351 -1.82 -39.24 16.94
C TYR A 351 -1.57 -40.05 18.21
N VAL A 352 -0.41 -40.69 18.28
CA VAL A 352 -0.01 -41.58 19.37
C VAL A 352 1.41 -41.25 19.82
N SER A 353 1.75 -41.53 21.08
CA SER A 353 3.12 -41.29 21.57
C SER A 353 4.10 -42.31 20.99
N PRO A 354 5.28 -41.88 20.49
CA PRO A 354 6.32 -42.79 20.01
C PRO A 354 6.98 -43.56 21.14
N LYS A 355 7.61 -44.70 20.82
CA LYS A 355 8.57 -45.34 21.74
C LYS A 355 9.80 -44.43 21.89
N ALA A 356 10.37 -44.38 23.08
CA ALA A 356 11.40 -43.39 23.46
C ALA A 356 12.77 -43.52 22.75
N ASP A 357 12.96 -44.47 21.83
CA ASP A 357 14.29 -44.92 21.40
C ASP A 357 14.75 -44.43 20.01
N ILE A 358 13.96 -43.62 19.29
CA ILE A 358 14.37 -43.07 17.98
C ILE A 358 14.61 -41.57 18.10
N ALA A 359 15.82 -41.13 17.73
CA ALA A 359 16.16 -39.73 17.74
C ALA A 359 15.37 -38.97 16.67
N ASN A 360 14.89 -37.79 17.03
CA ASN A 360 14.11 -36.91 16.14
C ASN A 360 14.82 -36.60 14.82
N GLU A 361 16.15 -36.48 14.85
CA GLU A 361 16.98 -36.17 13.68
C GLU A 361 17.01 -37.33 12.67
N ASP A 362 16.99 -38.58 13.15
CA ASP A 362 17.01 -39.76 12.28
C ASP A 362 15.72 -39.88 11.46
N VAL A 363 14.57 -39.57 12.07
CA VAL A 363 13.26 -39.55 11.40
C VAL A 363 13.26 -38.52 10.27
N ILE A 364 13.72 -37.30 10.54
CA ILE A 364 13.77 -36.23 9.52
C ILE A 364 14.76 -36.58 8.41
N LYS A 365 15.93 -37.13 8.75
CA LYS A 365 16.93 -37.53 7.76
C LYS A 365 16.43 -38.63 6.83
N ALA A 366 15.75 -39.65 7.37
CA ALA A 366 15.13 -40.70 6.59
C ALA A 366 14.00 -40.16 5.69
N ALA A 367 13.18 -39.25 6.22
CA ALA A 367 12.11 -38.60 5.46
C ALA A 367 12.66 -37.74 4.31
N ASN A 368 13.68 -36.92 4.56
CA ASN A 368 14.35 -36.11 3.56
C ASN A 368 14.88 -36.99 2.43
N LYS A 369 15.55 -38.10 2.77
CA LYS A 369 16.07 -39.04 1.78
C LYS A 369 14.95 -39.61 0.90
N ALA A 370 13.87 -40.10 1.50
CA ALA A 370 12.74 -40.66 0.77
C ALA A 370 12.05 -39.61 -0.12
N LEU A 371 11.95 -38.37 0.37
CA LEU A 371 11.43 -37.24 -0.38
C LEU A 371 12.28 -36.96 -1.63
N PHE A 372 13.60 -36.84 -1.48
CA PHE A 372 14.53 -36.59 -2.58
C PHE A 372 14.58 -37.74 -3.58
N ASP A 373 14.55 -38.98 -3.12
CA ASP A 373 14.53 -40.16 -3.99
C ASP A 373 13.29 -40.15 -4.90
N LYS A 374 12.13 -39.65 -4.42
CA LYS A 374 10.88 -39.61 -5.20
C LYS A 374 10.71 -38.34 -6.04
N PHE A 375 10.96 -37.17 -5.47
CA PHE A 375 10.65 -35.88 -6.08
C PHE A 375 11.87 -35.10 -6.59
N GLY A 376 13.09 -35.62 -6.40
CA GLY A 376 14.33 -34.92 -6.71
C GLY A 376 14.66 -33.82 -5.70
N GLY A 377 15.63 -32.95 -6.00
CA GLY A 377 16.08 -31.88 -5.10
C GLY A 377 17.14 -32.32 -4.09
N ASP A 378 17.44 -31.42 -3.14
CA ASP A 378 18.43 -31.64 -2.08
C ASP A 378 18.07 -30.85 -0.80
N GLU A 379 18.88 -30.97 0.25
CA GLU A 379 18.64 -30.29 1.54
C GLU A 379 18.56 -28.76 1.41
N SER A 380 19.16 -28.18 0.37
CA SER A 380 19.20 -26.74 0.20
C SER A 380 17.81 -26.14 -0.06
N VAL A 381 16.85 -26.92 -0.56
CA VAL A 381 15.48 -26.43 -0.85
C VAL A 381 14.50 -26.64 0.31
N LEU A 382 14.92 -27.31 1.38
CA LEU A 382 14.05 -27.54 2.54
C LEU A 382 13.75 -26.26 3.32
N ASN A 383 14.50 -25.18 3.08
CA ASN A 383 14.25 -23.88 3.71
C ASN A 383 12.90 -23.26 3.29
N PHE A 384 12.33 -23.67 2.16
CA PHE A 384 10.98 -23.27 1.71
C PHE A 384 9.84 -23.89 2.54
N PHE A 385 10.14 -24.85 3.42
CA PHE A 385 9.12 -25.58 4.17
C PHE A 385 9.31 -25.47 5.68
N ASN A 386 8.20 -25.44 6.39
CA ASN A 386 8.11 -25.80 7.80
C ASN A 386 8.05 -27.33 7.88
N ILE A 387 9.05 -27.92 8.54
CA ILE A 387 9.12 -29.37 8.67
C ILE A 387 8.52 -29.77 10.01
N THR A 388 7.42 -30.51 9.94
CA THR A 388 6.68 -30.98 11.10
C THR A 388 6.74 -32.50 11.14
N LYS A 389 6.55 -33.06 12.32
CA LYS A 389 6.47 -34.52 12.45
C LYS A 389 5.43 -34.91 13.48
N GLY A 390 4.83 -36.07 13.26
CA GLY A 390 3.92 -36.73 14.16
C GLY A 390 4.18 -38.22 14.17
N PHE A 391 3.75 -38.88 15.25
CA PHE A 391 3.69 -40.32 15.29
C PHE A 391 2.22 -40.72 15.31
N VAL A 392 1.81 -41.50 14.32
CA VAL A 392 0.40 -41.69 13.98
C VAL A 392 0.07 -43.17 13.81
N ASN A 393 -1.19 -43.52 14.01
CA ASN A 393 -1.73 -44.85 13.82
C ASN A 393 -2.72 -44.85 12.66
N ILE A 394 -2.30 -45.35 11.50
CA ILE A 394 -3.14 -45.42 10.31
C ILE A 394 -3.58 -46.87 10.10
N LYS A 395 -4.89 -47.13 10.23
CA LYS A 395 -5.48 -48.47 10.06
C LYS A 395 -4.80 -49.57 10.89
N GLY A 396 -4.36 -49.24 12.11
CA GLY A 396 -3.68 -50.16 13.02
C GLY A 396 -2.17 -50.26 12.82
N GLN A 397 -1.60 -49.55 11.84
CA GLN A 397 -0.17 -49.45 11.63
C GLN A 397 0.37 -48.15 12.24
N LYS A 398 1.24 -48.30 13.24
CA LYS A 398 1.99 -47.17 13.81
C LYS A 398 3.13 -46.78 12.87
N GLN A 399 3.25 -45.49 12.61
CA GLN A 399 4.23 -44.96 11.68
C GLN A 399 4.58 -43.52 12.02
N TRP A 400 5.78 -43.11 11.63
CA TRP A 400 6.15 -41.70 11.61
C TRP A 400 5.55 -41.03 10.39
N GLN A 401 5.06 -39.82 10.56
CA GLN A 401 4.61 -38.95 9.50
C GLN A 401 5.40 -37.64 9.59
N VAL A 402 6.12 -37.30 8.52
CA VAL A 402 6.85 -36.05 8.40
C VAL A 402 6.19 -35.23 7.31
N SER A 403 5.79 -34.01 7.64
CA SER A 403 5.11 -33.09 6.72
C SER A 403 6.01 -31.90 6.45
N TYR A 404 6.10 -31.52 5.18
CA TYR A 404 6.82 -30.36 4.69
C TYR A 404 5.75 -29.38 4.23
N ILE A 405 5.41 -28.45 5.11
CA ILE A 405 4.35 -27.48 4.89
C ILE A 405 4.98 -26.24 4.26
N GLU A 406 4.44 -25.79 3.14
CA GLU A 406 4.93 -24.59 2.46
C GLU A 406 5.00 -23.40 3.44
N LYS A 407 6.12 -22.67 3.44
CA LYS A 407 6.23 -21.41 4.18
C LYS A 407 5.62 -20.29 3.36
N GLU A 408 4.78 -19.49 4.01
CA GLU A 408 4.44 -18.17 3.50
C GLU A 408 5.73 -17.39 3.22
N SER A 409 5.81 -16.83 2.02
CA SER A 409 6.91 -15.97 1.61
C SER A 409 6.35 -14.76 0.91
N TYR A 410 6.55 -13.60 1.56
CA TYR A 410 6.32 -12.30 0.95
C TYR A 410 7.53 -11.97 0.07
N SER A 411 7.53 -12.46 -1.16
CA SER A 411 8.52 -12.12 -2.18
C SER A 411 7.83 -11.41 -3.35
N ILE A 412 8.59 -10.64 -4.14
CA ILE A 412 8.08 -9.96 -5.35
C ILE A 412 7.41 -10.96 -6.30
N VAL A 413 7.84 -12.22 -6.30
CA VAL A 413 7.10 -13.33 -6.88
C VAL A 413 6.33 -14.04 -5.79
N ASN A 414 5.01 -13.92 -5.82
CA ASN A 414 4.16 -14.74 -4.99
C ASN A 414 4.13 -16.17 -5.57
N TYR A 415 4.97 -17.05 -5.02
CA TYR A 415 4.96 -18.47 -5.33
C TYR A 415 4.17 -19.28 -4.29
N TYR A 416 3.48 -18.60 -3.37
CA TYR A 416 2.56 -19.22 -2.44
C TYR A 416 1.49 -19.99 -3.21
N ASP A 417 1.10 -21.17 -2.72
CA ASP A 417 0.21 -22.15 -3.35
C ASP A 417 0.78 -22.90 -4.57
N MET A 418 1.99 -22.54 -5.04
CA MET A 418 2.65 -23.24 -6.14
C MET A 418 3.51 -24.40 -5.64
N LEU A 419 4.05 -24.34 -4.42
CA LEU A 419 4.97 -25.36 -3.90
C LEU A 419 4.19 -26.58 -3.41
N GLY A 420 3.13 -26.35 -2.64
CA GLY A 420 2.29 -27.38 -2.05
C GLY A 420 2.99 -28.23 -0.99
N ASP A 421 2.18 -28.88 -0.14
CA ASP A 421 2.72 -29.68 0.96
C ASP A 421 3.17 -31.07 0.53
N TYR A 422 4.24 -31.57 1.17
CA TYR A 422 4.69 -32.96 1.05
C TYR A 422 4.45 -33.72 2.35
N THR A 423 4.14 -35.01 2.26
CA THR A 423 4.04 -35.89 3.42
C THR A 423 4.79 -37.20 3.18
N VAL A 424 5.70 -37.53 4.08
CA VAL A 424 6.48 -38.77 4.08
C VAL A 424 6.04 -39.63 5.27
N SER A 425 5.63 -40.87 5.00
CA SER A 425 5.31 -41.86 6.02
C SER A 425 6.42 -42.88 6.13
N LEU A 426 6.92 -43.13 7.35
CA LEU A 426 8.00 -44.08 7.61
C LEU A 426 7.56 -45.12 8.64
N THR A 427 8.07 -46.34 8.50
CA THR A 427 7.89 -47.41 9.50
C THR A 427 8.38 -47.00 10.89
N GLU A 428 7.70 -47.48 11.94
CA GLU A 428 8.01 -47.15 13.34
C GLU A 428 9.48 -47.47 13.68
N ASP A 429 9.95 -48.69 13.43
CA ASP A 429 11.24 -49.17 13.96
C ASP A 429 12.43 -49.00 13.00
N THR A 430 12.22 -49.15 11.68
CA THR A 430 13.30 -49.16 10.68
C THR A 430 13.41 -47.87 9.88
N LEU A 431 12.46 -46.94 10.02
CA LEU A 431 12.38 -45.69 9.26
C LEU A 431 12.39 -45.87 7.73
N GLU A 432 12.04 -47.07 7.25
CA GLU A 432 11.84 -47.36 5.83
C GLU A 432 10.58 -46.63 5.33
N PRO A 433 10.62 -46.02 4.13
CA PRO A 433 9.49 -45.29 3.59
C PRO A 433 8.34 -46.21 3.23
N ILE A 434 7.16 -45.86 3.72
CA ILE A 434 5.87 -46.51 3.42
C ILE A 434 5.22 -45.81 2.22
N ASP A 435 5.15 -44.48 2.30
CA ASP A 435 4.52 -43.64 1.28
C ASP A 435 5.14 -42.24 1.30
N VAL A 436 5.13 -41.58 0.15
CA VAL A 436 5.63 -40.22 -0.04
C VAL A 436 4.66 -39.51 -0.98
N THR A 437 4.00 -38.46 -0.51
CA THR A 437 2.94 -37.78 -1.27
C THR A 437 3.24 -36.30 -1.40
N TRP A 438 2.66 -35.70 -2.44
CA TRP A 438 2.67 -34.26 -2.67
C TRP A 438 1.24 -33.83 -2.96
N SER A 439 0.78 -32.78 -2.30
CA SER A 439 -0.61 -32.30 -2.36
C SER A 439 -1.05 -31.89 -3.77
N LEU A 440 -0.09 -31.49 -4.61
CA LEU A 440 -0.35 -30.94 -5.93
C LEU A 440 -0.16 -31.95 -7.09
N GLY A 441 0.33 -33.16 -6.81
CA GLY A 441 0.55 -34.18 -7.83
C GLY A 441 1.33 -35.41 -7.33
N LEU A 442 1.43 -36.45 -8.17
CA LEU A 442 2.10 -37.70 -7.80
C LEU A 442 3.49 -37.88 -8.42
N SER A 443 3.89 -36.99 -9.34
CA SER A 443 5.12 -37.12 -10.12
C SER A 443 5.88 -35.78 -10.15
N PRO A 444 7.23 -35.82 -10.24
CA PRO A 444 8.03 -34.63 -10.46
C PRO A 444 7.65 -33.94 -11.78
N MET A 445 7.61 -32.62 -11.75
CA MET A 445 7.39 -31.81 -12.94
C MET A 445 8.61 -31.80 -13.85
N GLN A 446 8.35 -31.61 -15.14
CA GLN A 446 9.38 -31.55 -16.18
C GLN A 446 9.50 -30.11 -16.65
N ALA A 447 10.56 -29.44 -16.20
CA ALA A 447 11.02 -28.15 -16.72
C ALA A 447 12.53 -28.08 -16.55
N ASP A 448 13.14 -27.16 -17.28
CA ASP A 448 14.55 -26.81 -17.15
C ASP A 448 14.71 -25.43 -16.53
N GLU A 449 15.97 -25.00 -16.38
CA GLU A 449 16.32 -23.69 -15.82
C GLU A 449 15.69 -22.50 -16.56
N ASN A 450 15.25 -22.68 -17.81
CA ASN A 450 14.75 -21.60 -18.67
C ASN A 450 13.22 -21.62 -18.90
N SER A 451 12.51 -22.57 -18.31
CA SER A 451 11.08 -22.78 -18.55
C SER A 451 10.25 -22.97 -17.30
N TRP A 452 10.88 -23.12 -16.13
CA TRP A 452 10.18 -23.40 -14.89
C TRP A 452 9.21 -22.29 -14.46
N GLY A 453 9.50 -21.03 -14.80
CA GLY A 453 8.63 -19.89 -14.50
C GLY A 453 7.27 -19.92 -15.19
N MET A 454 7.08 -20.78 -16.19
CA MET A 454 5.78 -20.99 -16.87
C MET A 454 4.90 -22.03 -16.18
N LEU A 455 5.44 -22.77 -15.20
CA LEU A 455 4.67 -23.81 -14.52
C LEU A 455 3.66 -23.17 -13.57
N ASP A 456 2.51 -23.81 -13.44
CA ASP A 456 1.47 -23.46 -12.48
C ASP A 456 1.78 -23.96 -11.06
N LYS A 457 2.74 -24.87 -10.92
CA LYS A 457 3.17 -25.51 -9.66
C LYS A 457 4.65 -25.83 -9.71
N TYR A 458 5.32 -25.96 -8.57
CA TYR A 458 6.75 -26.25 -8.46
C TYR A 458 7.00 -27.47 -7.56
N SER A 459 7.27 -28.62 -8.19
CA SER A 459 7.73 -29.80 -7.45
C SER A 459 9.15 -29.63 -6.90
N LEU A 460 9.57 -30.51 -6.00
CA LEU A 460 10.83 -30.38 -5.26
C LEU A 460 12.08 -30.24 -6.16
N ASN A 461 12.10 -30.90 -7.32
CA ASN A 461 13.18 -30.78 -8.31
C ASN A 461 13.25 -29.42 -9.02
N ILE A 462 12.21 -28.59 -8.96
CA ILE A 462 12.17 -27.24 -9.54
C ILE A 462 12.75 -26.20 -8.58
N LEU A 463 12.65 -26.45 -7.27
CA LEU A 463 13.03 -25.49 -6.24
C LEU A 463 14.50 -25.04 -6.27
N PRO A 464 15.48 -25.84 -6.73
CA PRO A 464 16.84 -25.34 -6.93
C PRO A 464 16.90 -24.18 -7.93
N TYR A 465 16.08 -24.21 -8.99
CA TYR A 465 15.99 -23.11 -9.96
C TYR A 465 15.37 -21.87 -9.34
N LEU A 466 14.22 -22.02 -8.66
CA LEU A 466 13.59 -20.94 -7.91
C LEU A 466 14.56 -20.29 -6.92
N LYS A 467 15.23 -21.10 -6.10
CA LYS A 467 16.21 -20.61 -5.13
C LYS A 467 17.36 -19.86 -5.79
N THR A 468 17.87 -20.36 -6.91
CA THR A 468 18.94 -19.69 -7.67
C THR A 468 18.47 -18.34 -8.18
N THR A 469 17.28 -18.26 -8.77
CA THR A 469 16.69 -16.99 -9.23
C THR A 469 16.48 -16.03 -8.06
N LEU A 470 15.92 -16.48 -6.93
CA LEU A 470 15.72 -15.64 -5.74
C LEU A 470 17.04 -15.13 -5.15
N ASN A 471 18.09 -15.95 -5.10
CA ASN A 471 19.41 -15.51 -4.65
C ASN A 471 20.03 -14.46 -5.59
N ASN A 472 19.89 -14.67 -6.91
CA ASN A 472 20.38 -13.72 -7.91
C ASN A 472 19.59 -12.40 -7.81
N VAL A 473 18.28 -12.46 -7.66
CA VAL A 473 17.40 -11.30 -7.41
C VAL A 473 17.82 -10.56 -6.15
N LYS A 474 18.04 -11.29 -5.05
CA LYS A 474 18.51 -10.71 -3.79
C LYS A 474 19.83 -9.95 -3.96
N SER A 475 20.75 -10.44 -4.80
CA SER A 475 22.02 -9.74 -5.05
C SER A 475 21.86 -8.37 -5.72
N TYR A 476 20.76 -8.12 -6.42
CA TYR A 476 20.40 -6.80 -6.94
C TYR A 476 19.72 -5.96 -5.86
N LEU A 477 18.76 -6.54 -5.12
CA LEU A 477 18.04 -5.85 -4.04
C LEU A 477 18.98 -5.37 -2.92
N ASP A 478 19.98 -6.16 -2.54
CA ASP A 478 20.94 -5.86 -1.47
C ASP A 478 21.84 -4.64 -1.77
N LYS A 479 21.83 -4.11 -3.01
CA LYS A 479 22.52 -2.86 -3.36
C LYS A 479 21.75 -1.60 -2.95
N TYR A 480 20.46 -1.75 -2.65
CA TYR A 480 19.54 -0.66 -2.37
C TYR A 480 19.01 -0.78 -0.94
N GLU A 481 18.24 0.22 -0.51
CA GLU A 481 17.60 0.20 0.81
C GLU A 481 16.52 -0.89 0.88
N GLU A 482 16.22 -1.34 2.10
CA GLU A 482 15.17 -2.34 2.32
C GLU A 482 13.83 -1.83 1.75
N ASN A 483 13.07 -2.72 1.11
CA ASN A 483 11.83 -2.41 0.38
C ASN A 483 11.98 -1.56 -0.89
N THR A 484 13.19 -1.46 -1.46
CA THR A 484 13.36 -0.89 -2.81
C THR A 484 12.72 -1.79 -3.86
N TYR A 485 11.80 -1.24 -4.65
CA TYR A 485 11.20 -1.93 -5.78
C TYR A 485 12.00 -1.68 -7.08
N PRO A 486 11.87 -2.53 -8.11
CA PRO A 486 12.60 -2.36 -9.37
C PRO A 486 12.48 -0.96 -10.00
N GLU A 487 11.34 -0.28 -9.85
CA GLU A 487 11.15 1.10 -10.32
C GLU A 487 12.09 2.15 -9.68
N GLN A 488 12.69 1.82 -8.54
CA GLN A 488 13.58 2.67 -7.77
C GLN A 488 15.07 2.30 -7.93
N MET A 489 15.37 1.24 -8.70
CA MET A 489 16.74 0.83 -9.00
C MET A 489 17.37 1.69 -10.12
N SER A 490 18.65 1.49 -10.45
CA SER A 490 19.15 2.01 -11.73
C SER A 490 18.49 1.30 -12.91
N THR A 491 18.40 1.96 -14.07
CA THR A 491 17.85 1.37 -15.30
C THR A 491 18.52 0.02 -15.63
N GLU A 492 19.84 -0.08 -15.47
CA GLU A 492 20.59 -1.31 -15.74
C GLU A 492 20.26 -2.44 -14.76
N ASP A 493 20.17 -2.13 -13.46
CA ASP A 493 19.85 -3.13 -12.45
C ASP A 493 18.39 -3.58 -12.56
N ALA A 494 17.44 -2.68 -12.84
CA ALA A 494 16.04 -3.03 -13.07
C ALA A 494 15.86 -3.93 -14.31
N ALA A 495 16.57 -3.62 -15.39
CA ALA A 495 16.58 -4.45 -16.60
C ALA A 495 17.22 -5.82 -16.36
N ALA A 496 18.34 -5.88 -15.62
CA ALA A 496 18.98 -7.13 -15.24
C ALA A 496 18.10 -7.98 -14.31
N PHE A 497 17.43 -7.33 -13.35
CA PHE A 497 16.43 -7.94 -12.48
C PHE A 497 15.31 -8.58 -13.30
N SER A 498 14.71 -7.85 -14.24
CA SER A 498 13.66 -8.37 -15.12
C SER A 498 14.15 -9.55 -15.97
N LYS A 499 15.38 -9.45 -16.47
CA LYS A 499 16.01 -10.49 -17.27
C LYS A 499 16.14 -11.82 -16.52
N LEU A 500 16.41 -11.82 -15.21
CA LEU A 500 16.46 -13.06 -14.42
C LEU A 500 15.14 -13.84 -14.48
N TYR A 501 14.01 -13.14 -14.43
CA TYR A 501 12.69 -13.76 -14.53
C TYR A 501 12.33 -14.16 -15.96
N LEU A 502 12.65 -13.33 -16.95
CA LEU A 502 12.46 -13.69 -18.36
C LEU A 502 13.28 -14.93 -18.74
N ASP A 503 14.53 -15.01 -18.29
CA ASP A 503 15.40 -16.16 -18.53
C ASP A 503 14.86 -17.41 -17.81
N ALA A 504 14.21 -17.27 -16.66
CA ALA A 504 13.51 -18.35 -15.98
C ALA A 504 12.19 -18.79 -16.67
N GLY A 505 11.75 -18.07 -17.71
CA GLY A 505 10.56 -18.39 -18.50
C GLY A 505 9.29 -17.63 -18.10
N PHE A 506 9.36 -16.65 -17.19
CA PHE A 506 8.16 -15.87 -16.82
C PHE A 506 7.60 -15.09 -18.02
N SER A 507 6.27 -15.01 -18.09
CA SER A 507 5.57 -14.28 -19.13
C SER A 507 5.72 -12.77 -18.94
N LYS A 508 6.18 -12.10 -19.99
CA LYS A 508 6.29 -10.63 -20.03
C LYS A 508 4.98 -9.87 -19.86
N TYR A 509 3.84 -10.56 -19.97
CA TYR A 509 2.51 -9.96 -19.87
C TYR A 509 1.87 -10.08 -18.48
N ASP A 510 2.36 -11.01 -17.65
CA ASP A 510 1.64 -11.41 -16.44
C ASP A 510 2.12 -10.65 -15.20
N HIS A 511 3.28 -9.99 -15.28
CA HIS A 511 3.86 -9.26 -14.14
C HIS A 511 4.50 -7.93 -14.54
N SER A 512 4.26 -6.88 -13.77
CA SER A 512 4.86 -5.56 -14.00
C SER A 512 6.39 -5.58 -13.84
N PHE A 513 6.92 -6.43 -12.95
CA PHE A 513 8.35 -6.52 -12.66
C PHE A 513 9.19 -7.23 -13.73
N VAL A 514 8.58 -7.83 -14.77
CA VAL A 514 9.31 -8.46 -15.89
C VAL A 514 9.35 -7.60 -17.15
N SER A 515 8.94 -6.34 -17.03
CA SER A 515 8.81 -5.43 -18.17
C SER A 515 10.01 -4.48 -18.35
N TYR A 516 10.89 -4.36 -17.35
CA TYR A 516 12.03 -3.42 -17.41
C TYR A 516 13.08 -3.89 -18.42
N THR A 517 13.67 -2.93 -19.12
CA THR A 517 14.59 -3.18 -20.21
C THR A 517 15.61 -2.05 -20.35
N LEU A 518 16.59 -2.25 -21.23
CA LEU A 518 17.54 -1.19 -21.59
C LEU A 518 17.01 -0.43 -22.82
N PRO A 519 17.33 0.87 -22.95
CA PRO A 519 17.12 1.58 -24.20
C PRO A 519 18.00 0.99 -25.33
N ASP A 520 17.48 0.98 -26.54
CA ASP A 520 18.23 0.63 -27.75
C ASP A 520 18.97 1.85 -28.32
N GLU A 521 19.82 1.64 -29.33
CA GLU A 521 20.58 2.70 -30.01
C GLU A 521 19.72 3.81 -30.65
N ASN A 522 18.45 3.52 -30.94
CA ASN A 522 17.51 4.44 -31.57
C ASN A 522 16.55 5.10 -30.55
N ASP A 523 16.66 4.73 -29.28
CA ASP A 523 15.85 5.31 -28.22
C ASP A 523 16.53 6.55 -27.66
N ILE A 524 15.74 7.48 -27.12
CA ILE A 524 16.27 8.68 -26.48
C ILE A 524 17.08 8.28 -25.24
N PRO A 525 18.30 8.80 -25.06
CA PRO A 525 19.11 8.49 -23.88
C PRO A 525 18.46 8.96 -22.57
N GLU A 526 18.76 8.25 -21.47
CA GLU A 526 18.23 8.59 -20.12
C GLU A 526 18.49 10.06 -19.74
N THR A 527 19.67 10.58 -20.04
CA THR A 527 20.04 11.97 -19.71
C THR A 527 19.18 12.99 -20.46
N GLU A 528 18.82 12.69 -21.70
CA GLU A 528 17.97 13.54 -22.52
C GLU A 528 16.50 13.45 -22.08
N ILE A 529 16.00 12.25 -21.74
CA ILE A 529 14.62 12.12 -21.27
C ILE A 529 14.42 12.76 -19.89
N ARG A 530 15.41 12.64 -18.99
CA ARG A 530 15.39 13.33 -17.69
C ARG A 530 15.32 14.85 -17.87
N LYS A 531 16.14 15.39 -18.78
CA LYS A 531 16.09 16.82 -19.11
C LYS A 531 14.72 17.22 -19.68
N LYS A 532 14.18 16.42 -20.61
CA LYS A 532 12.86 16.66 -21.19
C LYS A 532 11.76 16.65 -20.12
N ALA A 533 11.83 15.74 -19.15
CA ALA A 533 10.91 15.69 -18.03
C ALA A 533 10.96 16.97 -17.17
N GLN A 534 12.15 17.48 -16.86
CA GLN A 534 12.28 18.75 -16.15
C GLN A 534 11.69 19.92 -16.95
N GLU A 535 11.97 19.99 -18.25
CA GLU A 535 11.43 21.05 -19.10
C GLU A 535 9.89 20.98 -19.21
N VAL A 536 9.32 19.77 -19.28
CA VAL A 536 7.86 19.55 -19.22
C VAL A 536 7.29 20.01 -17.89
N LEU A 537 7.91 19.63 -16.76
CA LEU A 537 7.42 20.02 -15.44
C LEU A 537 7.51 21.53 -15.19
N ILE A 538 8.56 22.20 -15.70
CA ILE A 538 8.65 23.67 -15.69
C ILE A 538 7.51 24.27 -16.53
N ALA A 539 7.26 23.74 -17.72
CA ALA A 539 6.28 24.31 -18.65
C ALA A 539 4.81 24.05 -18.23
N GLU A 540 4.49 22.83 -17.81
CA GLU A 540 3.11 22.39 -17.53
C GLU A 540 2.73 22.60 -16.05
N LYS A 541 3.68 22.45 -15.13
CA LYS A 541 3.44 22.47 -13.68
C LYS A 541 4.14 23.61 -12.95
N GLN A 542 4.90 24.45 -13.67
CA GLN A 542 5.64 25.59 -13.09
C GLN A 542 6.60 25.17 -11.96
N VAL A 543 7.09 23.93 -12.01
CA VAL A 543 8.06 23.40 -11.06
C VAL A 543 9.37 24.21 -11.18
N THR A 544 9.97 24.55 -10.05
CA THR A 544 11.20 25.35 -10.02
C THR A 544 12.44 24.47 -10.04
N ASN A 545 13.59 24.99 -10.49
CA ASN A 545 14.85 24.24 -10.44
C ASN A 545 15.24 23.77 -9.03
N ASN A 546 14.90 24.56 -8.01
CA ASN A 546 15.16 24.20 -6.61
C ASN A 546 14.46 22.90 -6.19
N TYR A 547 13.29 22.60 -6.77
CA TYR A 547 12.62 21.32 -6.53
C TYR A 547 13.45 20.15 -7.08
N PHE A 548 14.00 20.27 -8.29
CA PHE A 548 14.82 19.20 -8.86
C PHE A 548 16.14 18.98 -8.12
N ASP A 549 16.65 20.02 -7.45
CA ASP A 549 17.87 19.93 -6.64
C ASP A 549 17.66 19.12 -5.34
N THR A 550 16.42 19.05 -4.84
CA THR A 550 16.07 18.34 -3.59
C THR A 550 15.24 17.08 -3.81
N ALA A 551 14.58 16.93 -4.95
CA ALA A 551 13.76 15.78 -5.25
C ALA A 551 14.60 14.56 -5.62
N THR A 552 14.19 13.39 -5.12
CA THR A 552 14.74 12.11 -5.57
C THR A 552 14.14 11.78 -6.93
N CYS A 553 14.98 11.47 -7.93
CA CYS A 553 14.52 11.20 -9.28
C CYS A 553 14.93 9.80 -9.77
N TYR A 554 13.91 8.97 -10.03
CA TYR A 554 14.07 7.64 -10.61
C TYR A 554 13.67 7.66 -12.08
N VAL A 555 14.48 7.02 -12.92
CA VAL A 555 14.22 6.90 -14.35
C VAL A 555 14.30 5.43 -14.72
N GLN A 556 13.32 4.94 -15.48
CA GLN A 556 13.23 3.53 -15.87
C GLN A 556 12.81 3.41 -17.33
N CYS A 557 13.40 2.43 -18.03
CA CYS A 557 12.93 2.01 -19.34
C CYS A 557 12.21 0.67 -19.21
N TYR A 558 11.01 0.55 -19.76
CA TYR A 558 10.22 -0.68 -19.69
C TYR A 558 9.25 -0.77 -20.87
N TYR A 559 8.66 -1.96 -21.06
CA TYR A 559 7.57 -2.16 -22.01
C TYR A 559 6.21 -1.96 -21.34
N ASP A 560 5.41 -1.01 -21.83
CA ASP A 560 4.06 -0.76 -21.32
C ASP A 560 3.06 -1.79 -21.88
N TYR A 561 3.09 -2.98 -21.27
CA TYR A 561 2.09 -4.02 -21.53
C TYR A 561 0.76 -3.76 -20.79
N ILE A 562 0.77 -2.92 -19.74
CA ILE A 562 -0.38 -2.66 -18.86
C ILE A 562 -1.46 -1.87 -19.61
N ASN A 563 -1.08 -0.90 -20.44
CA ASN A 563 -2.00 -0.20 -21.33
C ASN A 563 -2.26 -0.95 -22.65
N GLY A 564 -1.81 -2.20 -22.78
CA GLY A 564 -2.05 -3.06 -23.94
C GLY A 564 -1.31 -2.68 -25.22
N LYS A 565 -0.38 -1.71 -25.15
CA LYS A 565 0.37 -1.20 -26.30
C LYS A 565 1.64 -2.03 -26.58
N GLY A 566 2.28 -2.53 -25.52
CA GLY A 566 3.56 -3.23 -25.62
C GLY A 566 4.69 -2.38 -26.21
N GLU A 567 4.53 -1.06 -26.13
CA GLU A 567 5.48 -0.06 -26.59
C GLU A 567 6.57 0.13 -25.53
N LYS A 568 7.79 0.44 -25.97
CA LYS A 568 8.88 0.74 -25.04
C LYS A 568 8.77 2.20 -24.62
N VAL A 569 8.81 2.44 -23.32
CA VAL A 569 8.61 3.77 -22.73
C VAL A 569 9.70 4.10 -21.73
N TRP A 570 9.84 5.39 -21.46
CA TRP A 570 10.57 5.93 -20.32
C TRP A 570 9.58 6.37 -19.24
N SER A 571 9.75 5.88 -18.01
CA SER A 571 9.15 6.46 -16.81
C SER A 571 10.15 7.36 -16.12
N VAL A 572 9.75 8.59 -15.81
CA VAL A 572 10.50 9.51 -14.96
C VAL A 572 9.66 9.88 -13.75
N ARG A 573 10.14 9.54 -12.56
CA ARG A 573 9.48 9.86 -11.28
C ARG A 573 10.31 10.87 -10.50
N TYR A 574 9.68 11.92 -9.99
CA TYR A 574 10.28 12.85 -9.03
C TYR A 574 9.52 12.79 -7.72
N TYR A 575 10.21 12.45 -6.64
CA TYR A 575 9.69 12.47 -5.28
C TYR A 575 10.25 13.68 -4.55
N GLY A 576 9.41 14.68 -4.33
CA GLY A 576 9.72 15.87 -3.57
C GLY A 576 10.04 15.54 -2.12
N GLN A 577 11.03 16.24 -1.58
CA GLN A 577 11.32 16.31 -0.15
C GLN A 577 10.80 17.64 0.44
N ASP A 578 9.86 18.28 -0.26
CA ASP A 578 9.23 19.53 0.15
C ASP A 578 8.07 19.26 1.11
N GLU A 579 7.59 20.31 1.79
CA GLU A 579 6.52 20.24 2.80
C GLU A 579 5.21 19.62 2.27
N MET A 580 5.04 19.54 0.95
CA MET A 580 3.85 18.97 0.32
C MET A 580 4.09 17.58 -0.30
N TYR A 581 5.30 17.03 -0.20
CA TYR A 581 5.71 15.73 -0.77
C TYR A 581 5.17 15.53 -2.19
N ASN A 582 5.40 16.53 -3.05
CA ASN A 582 4.90 16.45 -4.42
C ASN A 582 5.55 15.26 -5.14
N VAL A 583 4.75 14.43 -5.80
CA VAL A 583 5.21 13.33 -6.63
C VAL A 583 4.77 13.59 -8.06
N TYR A 584 5.73 13.67 -8.97
CA TYR A 584 5.47 13.78 -10.41
C TYR A 584 5.87 12.48 -11.10
N PHE A 585 4.96 11.95 -11.91
CA PHE A 585 5.18 10.74 -12.69
C PHE A 585 4.91 11.03 -14.17
N LEU A 586 5.94 10.87 -14.99
CA LEU A 586 5.88 11.15 -16.43
C LEU A 586 6.22 9.90 -17.23
N ILE A 587 5.40 9.60 -18.23
CA ILE A 587 5.66 8.53 -19.20
C ILE A 587 5.90 9.13 -20.58
N PHE A 588 6.99 8.70 -21.22
CA PHE A 588 7.36 9.11 -22.56
C PHE A 588 7.54 7.92 -23.49
N ASP A 589 7.22 8.07 -24.77
CA ASP A 589 7.63 7.11 -25.79
C ASP A 589 9.16 7.05 -25.85
N ALA A 590 9.75 5.85 -25.81
CA ALA A 590 11.21 5.73 -25.72
C ALA A 590 11.95 6.24 -26.97
N ARG A 591 11.31 6.21 -28.14
CA ARG A 591 11.94 6.54 -29.43
C ARG A 591 11.69 7.97 -29.85
N THR A 592 10.46 8.46 -29.73
CA THR A 592 10.09 9.83 -30.13
C THR A 592 10.27 10.81 -28.97
N GLY A 593 10.24 10.31 -27.73
CA GLY A 593 10.21 11.12 -26.52
C GLY A 593 8.88 11.83 -26.31
N ASP A 594 7.83 11.48 -27.05
CA ASP A 594 6.55 12.15 -26.93
C ASP A 594 5.99 11.90 -25.53
N LEU A 595 5.50 12.96 -24.87
CA LEU A 595 4.86 12.80 -23.57
C LEU A 595 3.54 12.04 -23.76
N LEU A 596 3.45 10.88 -23.12
CA LEU A 596 2.27 10.01 -23.13
C LEU A 596 1.38 10.33 -21.94
N GLU A 597 1.98 10.45 -20.75
CA GLU A 597 1.25 10.66 -19.50
C GLU A 597 2.02 11.61 -18.55
N LEU A 598 1.28 12.42 -17.80
CA LEU A 598 1.78 13.23 -16.68
C LEU A 598 0.78 13.15 -15.54
N HIS A 599 1.22 12.54 -14.44
CA HIS A 599 0.50 12.45 -13.19
C HIS A 599 1.20 13.31 -12.14
N HIS A 600 0.40 13.92 -11.28
CA HIS A 600 0.85 14.75 -10.18
C HIS A 600 0.03 14.33 -8.96
N GLU A 601 0.73 13.86 -7.94
CA GLU A 601 0.16 13.55 -6.63
C GLU A 601 0.82 14.49 -5.63
N ASP A 602 0.03 15.08 -4.73
CA ASP A 602 0.57 15.77 -3.56
C ASP A 602 0.03 15.10 -2.28
N SER A 603 0.68 15.38 -1.15
CA SER A 603 0.29 14.87 0.17
C SER A 603 -1.14 15.23 0.60
N THR A 604 -1.80 16.16 -0.09
CA THR A 604 -3.20 16.56 0.13
C THR A 604 -4.18 15.86 -0.79
N MET A 605 -3.69 15.12 -1.80
CA MET A 605 -4.49 14.47 -2.84
C MET A 605 -4.28 12.94 -2.92
N GLY A 606 -3.26 12.37 -2.30
CA GLY A 606 -2.96 10.92 -2.33
C GLY A 606 -3.59 10.06 -1.24
N ASN A 607 -3.35 8.74 -1.32
CA ASN A 607 -3.78 7.67 -0.38
C ASN A 607 -2.84 7.48 0.84
N GLY A 608 -1.98 8.45 1.13
CA GLY A 608 -0.95 8.33 2.15
C GLY A 608 0.26 9.11 1.74
#